data_AF-A0A925LA89-F1
#
_entry.id   AF-A0A925LA89-F1
#
_cell.length_a   1.000
_cell.length_b   1.000
_cell.length_c   1.000
_cell.angle_alpha   90.00
_cell.angle_beta   90.00
_cell.angle_gamma   90.00
#
_symmetry.space_group_name_H-M   'P 1'
#
loop_
_entity.id
_entity.type
_entity.pdbx_description
1 polymer ?
#
loop_
_entity_poly.entity_id
_entity_poly.type
_entity_poly.pdbx_seq_one_letter_code
_entity_poly.pdbx_strand_id
1 'polypeptide(L)'
;ISVATAPAEVADQFEATLVWMSDDAMLPGRPYLLKIGTRTLSATITEPKYKINVNTMEHLATKKLDLNEIGVCNLALDRPIAFDPYKNNRDTGAFILIDRMSNNTVGAGMLHFALRRAHNVHLQPVDMDKAARARSKGQRPAVLWFTGLSGAGKSTIANLVDKKLHALGRHTYLLDGDNLRHGLNKDLGFTDADRVENIRRVAEVAHLFVDAGLIVLTAFISPFLAERAMARRLFEEGEFIEVHVDTPLDVAEARDVKGLYRKARRGELRNFTGVDSPYEPPEAPEIRVNTEHQSAEAAADAVIARLRELGRLA
;
A
#
# COMPACT_ATOMS: atom_id res chain seq x y z
N ILE A 1 -28.73 7.40 -22.09
CA ILE A 1 -27.66 7.89 -23.01
C ILE A 1 -27.56 9.39 -22.82
N SER A 2 -26.39 9.88 -22.42
CA SER A 2 -26.12 11.31 -22.23
C SER A 2 -26.38 12.07 -23.53
N VAL A 3 -27.04 13.21 -23.44
CA VAL A 3 -27.41 14.05 -24.61
C VAL A 3 -26.47 15.24 -24.71
N ALA A 4 -26.35 15.87 -25.88
CA ALA A 4 -25.45 17.01 -26.09
C ALA A 4 -25.68 18.19 -25.11
N THR A 5 -26.88 18.30 -24.54
CA THR A 5 -27.27 19.32 -23.54
C THR A 5 -27.03 18.89 -22.08
N ALA A 6 -26.65 17.65 -21.83
CA ALA A 6 -26.32 17.09 -20.52
C ALA A 6 -25.21 16.03 -20.70
N PRO A 7 -23.95 16.48 -20.90
CA PRO A 7 -22.83 15.58 -21.13
C PRO A 7 -22.58 14.69 -19.91
N ALA A 8 -22.04 13.50 -20.14
CA ALA A 8 -21.58 12.62 -19.08
C ALA A 8 -20.59 13.35 -18.16
N GLU A 9 -20.76 13.20 -16.85
CA GLU A 9 -19.84 13.76 -15.89
C GLU A 9 -18.50 13.04 -15.97
N VAL A 10 -17.41 13.77 -15.70
CA VAL A 10 -16.05 13.23 -15.70
C VAL A 10 -15.49 13.36 -14.29
N ALA A 11 -15.21 12.23 -13.66
CA ALA A 11 -14.68 12.19 -12.30
C ALA A 11 -13.77 10.97 -12.09
N ASP A 12 -12.99 10.98 -11.03
CA ASP A 12 -12.16 9.88 -10.56
C ASP A 12 -12.55 9.42 -9.13
N GLN A 13 -13.53 10.08 -8.50
CA GLN A 13 -14.05 9.68 -7.19
C GLN A 13 -15.57 9.63 -7.18
N PHE A 14 -16.11 8.56 -6.61
CA PHE A 14 -17.54 8.24 -6.69
C PHE A 14 -18.08 7.71 -5.37
N GLU A 15 -19.36 7.95 -5.11
CA GLU A 15 -20.12 7.05 -4.24
C GLU A 15 -20.69 5.91 -5.09
N ALA A 16 -20.61 4.69 -4.59
CA ALA A 16 -21.15 3.52 -5.26
C ALA A 16 -21.75 2.52 -4.27
N THR A 17 -22.74 1.77 -4.74
CA THR A 17 -23.14 0.51 -4.11
C THR A 17 -22.29 -0.60 -4.70
N LEU A 18 -21.72 -1.43 -3.83
CA LEU A 18 -20.87 -2.57 -4.16
C LEU A 18 -21.47 -3.84 -3.56
N VAL A 19 -21.60 -4.87 -4.39
CA VAL A 19 -21.86 -6.25 -3.97
C VAL A 19 -20.53 -6.98 -3.97
N TRP A 20 -20.15 -7.55 -2.83
CA TRP A 20 -18.93 -8.33 -2.72
C TRP A 20 -19.21 -9.81 -3.04
N MET A 21 -18.37 -10.40 -3.88
CA MET A 21 -18.59 -11.71 -4.48
C MET A 21 -17.46 -12.72 -4.18
N SER A 22 -16.42 -12.28 -3.47
CA SER A 22 -15.29 -13.13 -3.08
C SER A 22 -15.48 -13.68 -1.66
N ASP A 23 -14.98 -14.91 -1.43
CA ASP A 23 -14.90 -15.51 -0.09
C ASP A 23 -13.95 -14.71 0.82
N ASP A 24 -12.83 -14.24 0.28
CA ASP A 24 -11.93 -13.31 0.96
C ASP A 24 -12.60 -11.95 1.14
N ALA A 25 -12.61 -11.43 2.37
CA ALA A 25 -13.26 -10.16 2.68
C ALA A 25 -12.66 -8.97 1.91
N MET A 26 -13.51 -8.01 1.55
CA MET A 26 -13.09 -6.77 0.93
C MET A 26 -12.16 -5.99 1.86
N LEU A 27 -10.96 -5.66 1.37
CA LEU A 27 -9.98 -4.84 2.08
C LEU A 27 -10.03 -3.39 1.58
N PRO A 28 -10.46 -2.43 2.42
CA PRO A 28 -10.37 -1.01 2.12
C PRO A 28 -8.92 -0.58 1.86
N GLY A 29 -8.72 0.36 0.95
CA GLY A 29 -7.38 0.87 0.60
C GLY A 29 -6.59 -0.02 -0.37
N ARG A 30 -6.96 -1.28 -0.55
CA ARG A 30 -6.31 -2.20 -1.49
C ARG A 30 -6.70 -1.83 -2.91
N PRO A 31 -5.76 -1.78 -3.87
CA PRO A 31 -6.09 -1.45 -5.25
C PRO A 31 -6.57 -2.69 -6.01
N TYR A 32 -7.75 -2.59 -6.61
CA TYR A 32 -8.37 -3.58 -7.50
C TYR A 32 -8.35 -3.08 -8.95
N LEU A 33 -8.58 -3.97 -9.91
CA LEU A 33 -8.93 -3.56 -11.27
C LEU A 33 -10.43 -3.32 -11.33
N LEU A 34 -10.84 -2.14 -11.79
CA LEU A 34 -12.22 -1.82 -12.10
C LEU A 34 -12.40 -1.86 -13.62
N LYS A 35 -13.43 -2.58 -14.07
CA LYS A 35 -13.86 -2.60 -15.47
C LYS A 35 -15.24 -1.95 -15.60
N ILE A 36 -15.32 -0.90 -16.41
CA ILE A 36 -16.53 -0.11 -16.68
C ILE A 36 -16.61 0.20 -18.17
N GLY A 37 -17.72 -0.18 -18.81
CA GLY A 37 -17.83 -0.18 -20.27
C GLY A 37 -16.65 -0.93 -20.93
N THR A 38 -15.90 -0.21 -21.76
CA THR A 38 -14.71 -0.74 -22.47
C THR A 38 -13.38 -0.44 -21.79
N ARG A 39 -13.38 0.19 -20.61
CA ARG A 39 -12.16 0.60 -19.90
C ARG A 39 -11.90 -0.31 -18.71
N THR A 40 -10.62 -0.63 -18.51
CA THR A 40 -10.10 -1.24 -17.28
C THR A 40 -9.09 -0.30 -16.66
N LEU A 41 -9.16 -0.09 -15.35
CA LEU A 41 -8.37 0.90 -14.61
C LEU A 41 -8.19 0.48 -13.15
N SER A 42 -7.30 1.15 -12.42
CA SER A 42 -7.16 0.87 -10.98
C SER A 42 -8.26 1.57 -10.19
N ALA A 43 -8.86 0.87 -9.23
CA ALA A 43 -9.78 1.45 -8.27
C ALA A 43 -9.40 1.03 -6.85
N THR A 44 -9.50 1.97 -5.93
CA THR A 44 -9.36 1.75 -4.50
C THR A 44 -10.70 2.03 -3.82
N ILE A 45 -11.12 1.13 -2.94
CA ILE A 45 -12.38 1.24 -2.20
C ILE A 45 -12.05 1.82 -0.83
N THR A 46 -12.79 2.83 -0.37
CA THR A 46 -12.68 3.31 1.01
C THR A 46 -13.40 2.37 1.98
N GLU A 47 -13.24 2.58 3.29
CA GLU A 47 -14.12 1.92 4.26
C GLU A 47 -15.60 2.16 3.88
N PRO A 48 -16.45 1.12 3.92
CA PRO A 48 -17.87 1.29 3.64
C PRO A 48 -18.51 2.24 4.65
N LYS A 49 -19.44 3.08 4.17
CA LYS A 49 -20.25 3.93 5.05
C LYS A 49 -21.20 3.07 5.88
N TYR A 50 -21.80 2.07 5.24
CA TYR A 50 -22.69 1.08 5.83
C TYR A 50 -22.86 -0.11 4.88
N LYS A 51 -23.29 -1.25 5.42
CA LYS A 51 -23.83 -2.38 4.66
C LYS A 51 -25.35 -2.38 4.70
N ILE A 52 -25.96 -2.92 3.67
CA ILE A 52 -27.40 -3.04 3.52
C ILE A 52 -27.76 -4.49 3.84
N ASN A 53 -28.61 -4.70 4.84
CA ASN A 53 -29.19 -6.01 5.07
C ASN A 53 -30.20 -6.32 3.95
N VAL A 54 -29.95 -7.35 3.14
CA VAL A 54 -30.79 -7.67 1.97
C VAL A 54 -32.22 -8.07 2.39
N ASN A 55 -32.40 -8.60 3.60
CA ASN A 55 -33.70 -9.05 4.09
C ASN A 55 -34.53 -7.91 4.71
N THR A 56 -33.88 -6.96 5.38
CA THR A 56 -34.57 -5.88 6.13
C THR A 56 -34.41 -4.49 5.51
N MET A 57 -33.51 -4.34 4.54
CA MET A 57 -33.07 -3.07 3.95
C MET A 57 -32.45 -2.08 4.97
N GLU A 58 -32.11 -2.55 6.17
CA GLU A 58 -31.51 -1.72 7.21
C GLU A 58 -30.03 -1.42 6.90
N HIS A 59 -29.60 -0.23 7.32
CA HIS A 59 -28.21 0.20 7.23
C HIS A 59 -27.46 -0.21 8.49
N LEU A 60 -26.46 -1.07 8.34
CA LEU A 60 -25.61 -1.54 9.42
C LEU A 60 -24.21 -0.96 9.27
N ALA A 61 -23.61 -0.46 10.36
CA ALA A 61 -22.23 -0.03 10.34
C ALA A 61 -21.31 -1.22 10.02
N THR A 62 -20.37 -1.03 9.09
CA THR A 62 -19.36 -2.04 8.78
C THR A 62 -18.06 -1.37 8.39
N LYS A 63 -16.94 -2.08 8.58
CA LYS A 63 -15.62 -1.67 8.10
C LYS A 63 -15.15 -2.45 6.87
N LYS A 64 -15.82 -3.56 6.55
CA LYS A 64 -15.50 -4.46 5.44
C LYS A 64 -16.77 -5.06 4.85
N LEU A 65 -16.66 -5.73 3.71
CA LEU A 65 -17.74 -6.52 3.12
C LEU A 65 -17.27 -7.96 2.97
N ASP A 66 -18.05 -8.88 3.54
CA ASP A 66 -17.85 -10.33 3.38
C ASP A 66 -18.68 -10.85 2.18
N LEU A 67 -18.55 -12.14 1.85
CA LEU A 67 -19.23 -12.75 0.70
C LEU A 67 -20.73 -12.46 0.68
N ASN A 68 -21.25 -12.03 -0.48
CA ASN A 68 -22.64 -11.67 -0.74
C ASN A 68 -23.16 -10.46 0.06
N GLU A 69 -22.29 -9.73 0.75
CA GLU A 69 -22.69 -8.49 1.40
C GLU A 69 -22.75 -7.33 0.40
N ILE A 70 -23.72 -6.44 0.61
CA ILE A 70 -23.92 -5.23 -0.18
C ILE A 70 -23.57 -4.04 0.69
N GLY A 71 -22.68 -3.17 0.22
CA GLY A 71 -22.27 -1.96 0.92
C GLY A 71 -22.33 -0.72 0.07
N VAL A 72 -22.43 0.44 0.74
CA VAL A 72 -22.22 1.74 0.10
C VAL A 72 -20.84 2.25 0.51
N CYS A 73 -19.98 2.48 -0.47
CA CYS A 73 -18.59 2.90 -0.28
C CYS A 73 -18.22 4.01 -1.25
N ASN A 74 -17.12 4.70 -0.97
CA ASN A 74 -16.52 5.58 -1.95
C ASN A 74 -15.47 4.79 -2.76
N LEU A 75 -15.39 5.09 -4.05
CA LEU A 75 -14.39 4.57 -4.97
C LEU A 75 -13.48 5.73 -5.39
N ALA A 76 -12.17 5.48 -5.40
CA ALA A 76 -11.17 6.37 -5.98
C ALA A 76 -10.45 5.64 -7.13
N LEU A 77 -10.35 6.29 -8.27
CA LEU A 77 -9.76 5.77 -9.50
C LEU A 77 -8.39 6.40 -9.74
N ASP A 78 -7.52 5.70 -10.46
CA ASP A 78 -6.20 6.24 -10.87
C ASP A 78 -6.28 7.28 -11.99
N ARG A 79 -7.43 7.41 -12.65
CA ARG A 79 -7.69 8.39 -13.71
C ARG A 79 -9.19 8.65 -13.87
N PRO A 80 -9.57 9.84 -14.36
CA PRO A 80 -10.98 10.16 -14.56
C PRO A 80 -11.64 9.32 -15.66
N ILE A 81 -12.92 9.02 -15.44
CA ILE A 81 -13.80 8.35 -16.38
C ILE A 81 -15.04 9.21 -16.64
N ALA A 82 -15.54 9.13 -17.88
CA ALA A 82 -16.89 9.59 -18.18
C ALA A 82 -17.88 8.57 -17.63
N PHE A 83 -18.87 9.02 -16.87
CA PHE A 83 -19.90 8.15 -16.31
C PHE A 83 -21.27 8.85 -16.33
N ASP A 84 -22.32 8.04 -16.24
CA ASP A 84 -23.62 8.49 -15.79
C ASP A 84 -23.99 7.69 -14.53
N PRO A 85 -24.81 8.24 -13.61
CA PRO A 85 -25.40 7.46 -12.54
C PRO A 85 -26.07 6.19 -13.08
N TYR A 86 -25.91 5.04 -12.39
CA TYR A 86 -26.49 3.77 -12.84
C TYR A 86 -28.00 3.83 -13.08
N LYS A 87 -28.71 4.66 -12.31
CA LYS A 87 -30.15 4.92 -12.49
C LYS A 87 -30.49 5.53 -13.85
N ASN A 88 -29.56 6.28 -14.44
CA ASN A 88 -29.72 6.99 -15.71
C ASN A 88 -29.19 6.16 -16.89
N ASN A 89 -28.06 5.46 -16.70
CA ASN A 89 -27.46 4.62 -17.72
C ASN A 89 -26.73 3.43 -17.07
N ARG A 90 -27.18 2.23 -17.39
CA ARG A 90 -26.61 1.01 -16.81
C ARG A 90 -25.24 0.66 -17.41
N ASP A 91 -24.98 1.02 -18.65
CA ASP A 91 -23.74 0.64 -19.34
C ASP A 91 -22.53 1.44 -18.83
N THR A 92 -22.76 2.71 -18.48
CA THR A 92 -21.72 3.63 -17.97
C THR A 92 -21.74 3.78 -16.45
N GLY A 93 -22.79 3.30 -15.78
CA GLY A 93 -22.92 3.32 -14.32
C GLY A 93 -22.64 1.99 -13.64
N ALA A 94 -22.52 0.87 -14.38
CA ALA A 94 -22.17 -0.44 -13.83
C ALA A 94 -20.68 -0.72 -13.96
N PHE A 95 -20.11 -1.38 -12.96
CA PHE A 95 -18.73 -1.84 -13.03
C PHE A 95 -18.56 -3.19 -12.34
N ILE A 96 -17.46 -3.87 -12.66
CA ILE A 96 -16.96 -5.02 -11.91
C ILE A 96 -15.59 -4.71 -11.32
N LEU A 97 -15.29 -5.33 -10.18
CA LEU A 97 -13.99 -5.33 -9.54
C LEU A 97 -13.33 -6.69 -9.73
N ILE A 98 -12.06 -6.66 -10.11
CA ILE A 98 -11.25 -7.82 -10.42
C ILE A 98 -9.99 -7.74 -9.54
N ASP A 99 -9.69 -8.80 -8.81
CA ASP A 99 -8.43 -8.88 -8.05
C ASP A 99 -7.24 -8.98 -9.01
N ARG A 100 -6.20 -8.18 -8.78
CA ARG A 100 -5.09 -8.04 -9.74
C ARG A 100 -4.17 -9.24 -9.79
N MET A 101 -4.14 -10.05 -8.73
CA MET A 101 -3.23 -11.17 -8.61
C MET A 101 -3.87 -12.44 -9.18
N SER A 102 -5.12 -12.69 -8.80
CA SER A 102 -5.87 -13.88 -9.22
C SER A 102 -6.64 -13.71 -10.53
N ASN A 103 -6.88 -12.47 -10.98
CA ASN A 103 -7.81 -12.12 -12.07
C ASN A 103 -9.26 -12.56 -11.84
N ASN A 104 -9.63 -12.92 -10.60
CA ASN A 104 -11.01 -13.26 -10.25
C ASN A 104 -11.86 -12.00 -10.12
N THR A 105 -13.12 -12.08 -10.56
CA THR A 105 -14.10 -11.02 -10.28
C THR A 105 -14.48 -11.12 -8.80
N VAL A 106 -14.13 -10.10 -8.02
CA VAL A 106 -14.33 -10.05 -6.57
C VAL A 106 -15.54 -9.22 -6.15
N GLY A 107 -16.09 -8.41 -7.06
CA GLY A 107 -17.30 -7.65 -6.79
C GLY A 107 -17.91 -7.01 -8.02
N ALA A 108 -19.13 -6.51 -7.87
CA ALA A 108 -19.85 -5.75 -8.89
C ALA A 108 -20.57 -4.58 -8.25
N GLY A 109 -20.68 -3.45 -8.94
CA GLY A 109 -21.27 -2.27 -8.34
C GLY A 109 -21.88 -1.28 -9.31
N MET A 110 -22.51 -0.27 -8.71
CA MET A 110 -23.32 0.74 -9.36
C MET A 110 -22.87 2.12 -8.88
N LEU A 111 -22.45 2.98 -9.81
CA LEU A 111 -22.07 4.36 -9.53
C LEU A 111 -23.32 5.21 -9.24
N HIS A 112 -23.27 6.00 -8.17
CA HIS A 112 -24.34 6.92 -7.80
C HIS A 112 -24.07 8.32 -8.33
N PHE A 113 -23.00 8.96 -7.87
CA PHE A 113 -22.63 10.33 -8.23
C PHE A 113 -21.13 10.57 -7.95
N ALA A 114 -20.57 11.58 -8.62
CA ALA A 114 -19.19 12.00 -8.41
C ALA A 114 -19.04 12.75 -7.06
N LEU A 115 -17.97 12.45 -6.33
CA LEU A 115 -17.69 13.14 -5.07
C LEU A 115 -17.11 14.52 -5.34
N ARG A 116 -17.81 15.57 -4.86
CA ARG A 116 -17.44 16.98 -5.10
C ARG A 116 -16.03 17.38 -4.64
N ARG A 117 -15.41 16.63 -3.72
CA ARG A 117 -14.03 16.92 -3.26
C ARG A 117 -12.98 16.75 -4.36
N ALA A 118 -13.20 15.85 -5.33
CA ALA A 118 -12.25 15.62 -6.42
C ALA A 118 -12.10 16.82 -7.37
N HIS A 119 -13.16 17.62 -7.55
CA HIS A 119 -13.12 18.76 -8.48
C HIS A 119 -12.33 19.97 -7.96
N ASN A 120 -12.05 20.06 -6.66
CA ASN A 120 -11.48 21.26 -6.03
C ASN A 120 -10.05 21.08 -5.50
N VAL A 121 -9.41 19.93 -5.73
CA VAL A 121 -8.00 19.72 -5.36
C VAL A 121 -7.15 19.87 -6.61
N HIS A 122 -6.65 21.08 -6.83
CA HIS A 122 -5.61 21.31 -7.84
C HIS A 122 -4.24 21.08 -7.21
N LEU A 123 -3.37 20.36 -7.92
CA LEU A 123 -1.95 20.31 -7.56
C LEU A 123 -1.41 21.73 -7.60
N GLN A 124 -0.91 22.21 -6.47
CA GLN A 124 -0.28 23.51 -6.40
C GLN A 124 1.08 23.42 -7.11
N PRO A 125 1.32 24.19 -8.18
CA PRO A 125 2.64 24.24 -8.79
C PRO A 125 3.64 24.78 -7.77
N VAL A 126 4.75 24.07 -7.61
CA VAL A 126 5.87 24.48 -6.76
C VAL A 126 7.04 24.88 -7.63
N ASP A 127 7.68 26.00 -7.30
CA ASP A 127 8.85 26.49 -8.05
C ASP A 127 10.10 25.63 -7.83
N MET A 128 10.12 24.88 -6.72
CA MET A 128 11.23 24.02 -6.32
C MET A 128 10.86 22.55 -6.48
N ASP A 129 11.36 21.94 -7.56
CA ASP A 129 11.16 20.54 -7.88
C ASP A 129 12.14 19.61 -7.14
N LYS A 130 11.84 18.31 -7.19
CA LYS A 130 12.66 17.23 -6.66
C LYS A 130 14.09 17.24 -7.21
N ALA A 131 14.27 17.54 -8.49
CA ALA A 131 15.57 17.55 -9.13
C ALA A 131 16.48 18.66 -8.54
N ALA A 132 15.93 19.84 -8.28
CA ALA A 132 16.62 20.94 -7.61
C ALA A 132 17.01 20.57 -6.18
N ARG A 133 16.11 19.92 -5.43
CA ARG A 133 16.40 19.45 -4.06
C ARG A 133 17.47 18.35 -4.03
N ALA A 134 17.43 17.41 -4.97
CA ALA A 134 18.43 16.36 -5.15
C ALA A 134 19.82 16.95 -5.47
N ARG A 135 19.89 17.91 -6.41
CA ARG A 135 21.13 18.65 -6.72
C ARG A 135 21.68 19.39 -5.51
N SER A 136 20.81 20.08 -4.76
CA SER A 136 21.22 20.81 -3.54
C SER A 136 21.81 19.89 -2.47
N LYS A 137 21.39 18.63 -2.41
CA LYS A 137 21.90 17.64 -1.45
C LYS A 137 23.06 16.79 -2.01
N GLY A 138 23.41 16.96 -3.29
CA GLY A 138 24.44 16.16 -3.95
C GLY A 138 24.17 14.65 -3.92
N GLN A 139 22.89 14.23 -3.92
CA GLN A 139 22.50 12.83 -3.82
C GLN A 139 21.32 12.51 -4.74
N ARG A 140 21.16 11.21 -5.05
CA ARG A 140 20.00 10.69 -5.77
C ARG A 140 19.00 10.18 -4.73
N PRO A 141 17.82 10.78 -4.59
CA PRO A 141 16.81 10.30 -3.66
C PRO A 141 16.31 8.92 -4.09
N ALA A 142 15.91 8.12 -3.11
CA ALA A 142 15.40 6.76 -3.30
C ALA A 142 14.71 6.30 -2.01
N VAL A 143 13.85 5.30 -2.11
CA VAL A 143 13.31 4.58 -0.96
C VAL A 143 13.88 3.15 -0.93
N LEU A 144 14.50 2.81 0.19
CA LEU A 144 14.93 1.47 0.57
C LEU A 144 13.79 0.82 1.35
N TRP A 145 13.02 -0.02 0.66
CA TRP A 145 11.83 -0.66 1.22
C TRP A 145 12.17 -2.04 1.79
N PHE A 146 12.49 -2.10 3.09
CA PHE A 146 12.76 -3.38 3.76
C PHE A 146 11.45 -4.12 4.06
N THR A 147 11.34 -5.36 3.55
CA THR A 147 10.20 -6.27 3.76
C THR A 147 10.70 -7.63 4.26
N GLY A 148 9.89 -8.34 5.06
CA GLY A 148 10.31 -9.58 5.72
C GLY A 148 9.50 -9.89 6.97
N LEU A 149 9.60 -11.13 7.46
CA LEU A 149 8.92 -11.58 8.69
C LEU A 149 9.31 -10.78 9.93
N SER A 150 8.44 -10.80 10.96
CA SER A 150 8.82 -10.28 12.28
C SER A 150 10.06 -11.04 12.79
N GLY A 151 11.02 -10.38 13.41
CA GLY A 151 12.27 -11.05 13.84
C GLY A 151 13.29 -11.36 12.73
N ALA A 152 13.00 -11.08 11.46
CA ALA A 152 13.94 -11.28 10.35
C ALA A 152 15.20 -10.37 10.40
N GLY A 153 15.15 -9.26 11.16
CA GLY A 153 16.27 -8.33 11.32
C GLY A 153 16.16 -7.03 10.52
N LYS A 154 15.00 -6.72 9.92
CA LYS A 154 14.74 -5.50 9.12
C LYS A 154 15.23 -4.21 9.79
N SER A 155 14.72 -3.89 10.97
CA SER A 155 15.07 -2.63 11.66
C SER A 155 16.55 -2.61 12.04
N THR A 156 17.16 -3.75 12.39
CA THR A 156 18.60 -3.84 12.68
C THR A 156 19.43 -3.49 11.45
N ILE A 157 19.14 -4.13 10.31
CA ILE A 157 19.86 -3.89 9.06
C ILE A 157 19.62 -2.46 8.57
N ALA A 158 18.37 -1.98 8.58
CA ALA A 158 18.03 -0.63 8.18
C ALA A 158 18.77 0.43 9.02
N ASN A 159 18.88 0.26 10.34
CA ASN A 159 19.67 1.15 11.19
C ASN A 159 21.17 1.14 10.85
N LEU A 160 21.74 -0.02 10.50
CA LEU A 160 23.14 -0.11 10.09
C LEU A 160 23.38 0.54 8.72
N VAL A 161 22.46 0.34 7.77
CA VAL A 161 22.49 1.02 6.46
C VAL A 161 22.38 2.52 6.64
N ASP A 162 21.46 2.99 7.49
CA ASP A 162 21.27 4.41 7.81
C ASP A 162 22.56 5.03 8.39
N LYS A 163 23.17 4.38 9.38
CA LYS A 163 24.47 4.79 9.94
C LYS A 163 25.58 4.87 8.88
N LYS A 164 25.66 3.87 7.99
CA LYS A 164 26.67 3.84 6.92
C LYS A 164 26.44 4.95 5.89
N LEU A 165 25.19 5.19 5.47
CA LEU A 165 24.83 6.29 4.56
C LEU A 165 25.12 7.65 5.20
N HIS A 166 24.78 7.83 6.47
CA HIS A 166 25.08 9.05 7.22
C HIS A 166 26.60 9.30 7.32
N ALA A 167 27.40 8.24 7.58
CA ALA A 167 28.85 8.33 7.59
C ALA A 167 29.45 8.72 6.22
N LEU A 168 28.74 8.44 5.12
CA LEU A 168 29.07 8.87 3.76
C LEU A 168 28.54 10.28 3.42
N GLY A 169 28.03 11.02 4.41
CA GLY A 169 27.50 12.38 4.22
C GLY A 169 26.15 12.42 3.48
N ARG A 170 25.41 11.31 3.42
CA ARG A 170 24.10 11.25 2.78
C ARG A 170 23.01 11.68 3.75
N HIS A 171 22.01 12.38 3.23
CA HIS A 171 20.83 12.78 3.98
C HIS A 171 19.77 11.69 3.92
N THR A 172 19.51 11.07 5.07
CA THR A 172 18.63 9.92 5.21
C THR A 172 17.50 10.15 6.22
N TYR A 173 16.48 9.31 6.16
CA TYR A 173 15.47 9.22 7.21
C TYR A 173 14.91 7.79 7.31
N LEU A 174 14.85 7.24 8.52
CA LEU A 174 14.33 5.90 8.78
C LEU A 174 12.87 5.97 9.30
N LEU A 175 11.95 5.42 8.50
CA LEU A 175 10.56 5.17 8.87
C LEU A 175 10.43 3.74 9.42
N ASP A 176 10.23 3.62 10.73
CA ASP A 176 10.00 2.34 11.41
C ASP A 176 8.53 2.21 11.85
N GLY A 177 8.01 0.98 11.77
CA GLY A 177 6.61 0.70 12.08
C GLY A 177 6.24 0.94 13.54
N ASP A 178 7.16 0.75 14.49
CA ASP A 178 6.88 1.05 15.89
C ASP A 178 6.72 2.58 16.08
N ASN A 179 7.63 3.37 15.49
CA ASN A 179 7.60 4.83 15.60
C ASN A 179 6.34 5.45 14.98
N LEU A 180 5.96 5.01 13.78
CA LEU A 180 4.79 5.55 13.10
C LEU A 180 3.48 5.15 13.78
N ARG A 181 3.43 3.98 14.45
CA ARG A 181 2.27 3.55 15.25
C ARG A 181 2.07 4.33 16.54
N HIS A 182 3.07 5.06 17.03
CA HIS A 182 2.89 6.01 18.13
C HIS A 182 2.29 7.35 17.68
N GLY A 183 2.41 7.69 16.39
CA GLY A 183 2.00 8.98 15.83
C GLY A 183 0.99 8.85 14.71
N LEU A 184 1.47 8.91 13.46
CA LEU A 184 0.66 8.96 12.23
C LEU A 184 -0.34 7.82 12.10
N ASN A 185 0.02 6.62 12.57
CA ASN A 185 -0.75 5.39 12.41
C ASN A 185 -1.28 4.86 13.76
N LYS A 186 -1.43 5.72 14.77
CA LYS A 186 -1.91 5.34 16.10
C LYS A 186 -3.36 4.84 16.14
N ASP A 187 -4.14 5.20 15.13
CA ASP A 187 -5.53 4.79 14.93
C ASP A 187 -5.67 3.40 14.31
N LEU A 188 -4.58 2.84 13.76
CA LEU A 188 -4.59 1.58 13.02
C LEU A 188 -4.20 0.40 13.90
N GLY A 189 -5.03 -0.65 13.86
CA GLY A 189 -4.77 -1.93 14.51
C GLY A 189 -3.85 -2.84 13.69
N PHE A 190 -4.11 -4.15 13.78
CA PHE A 190 -3.34 -5.22 13.12
C PHE A 190 -4.21 -6.10 12.21
N THR A 191 -5.44 -5.68 11.92
CA THR A 191 -6.27 -6.34 10.90
C THR A 191 -5.67 -6.16 9.51
N ASP A 192 -6.07 -6.97 8.53
CA ASP A 192 -5.57 -6.83 7.17
C ASP A 192 -5.91 -5.47 6.55
N ALA A 193 -7.12 -4.94 6.80
CA ALA A 193 -7.49 -3.59 6.39
C ALA A 193 -6.59 -2.51 7.01
N ASP A 194 -6.33 -2.60 8.32
CA ASP A 194 -5.41 -1.66 9.01
C ASP A 194 -3.99 -1.75 8.45
N ARG A 195 -3.54 -2.95 8.05
CA ARG A 195 -2.22 -3.17 7.46
C ARG A 195 -2.13 -2.54 6.08
N VAL A 196 -3.17 -2.67 5.25
CA VAL A 196 -3.25 -2.04 3.94
C VAL A 196 -3.16 -0.52 4.08
N GLU A 197 -3.98 0.08 4.95
CA GLU A 197 -3.96 1.52 5.19
C GLU A 197 -2.63 1.99 5.80
N ASN A 198 -2.04 1.20 6.70
CA ASN A 198 -0.73 1.49 7.28
C ASN A 198 0.34 1.58 6.19
N ILE A 199 0.39 0.61 5.27
CA ILE A 199 1.36 0.62 4.17
C ILE A 199 1.09 1.77 3.20
N ARG A 200 -0.18 2.09 2.90
CA ARG A 200 -0.54 3.24 2.08
C ARG A 200 -0.04 4.56 2.68
N ARG A 201 -0.27 4.80 3.97
CA ARG A 201 0.22 6.01 4.66
C ARG A 201 1.74 6.09 4.66
N VAL A 202 2.42 4.97 4.92
CA VAL A 202 3.89 4.90 4.91
C VAL A 202 4.45 5.23 3.53
N ALA A 203 3.84 4.68 2.47
CA ALA A 203 4.29 4.89 1.10
C ALA A 203 4.17 6.37 0.70
N GLU A 204 3.06 7.04 1.03
CA GLU A 204 2.87 8.47 0.77
C GLU A 204 3.88 9.33 1.53
N VAL A 205 4.14 9.02 2.80
CA VAL A 205 5.15 9.75 3.60
C VAL A 205 6.56 9.53 3.05
N ALA A 206 6.90 8.30 2.68
CA ALA A 206 8.17 8.00 2.05
C ALA A 206 8.32 8.75 0.72
N HIS A 207 7.26 8.85 -0.08
CA HIS A 207 7.23 9.62 -1.31
C HIS A 207 7.51 11.11 -1.06
N LEU A 208 6.89 11.73 -0.04
CA LEU A 208 7.18 13.12 0.34
C LEU A 208 8.65 13.35 0.73
N PHE A 209 9.26 12.41 1.44
CA PHE A 209 10.68 12.52 1.80
C PHE A 209 11.62 12.30 0.60
N VAL A 210 11.28 11.39 -0.32
CA VAL A 210 12.00 11.22 -1.59
C VAL A 210 11.90 12.48 -2.45
N ASP A 211 10.70 13.08 -2.55
CA ASP A 211 10.48 14.38 -3.19
C ASP A 211 11.29 15.51 -2.53
N ALA A 212 11.51 15.44 -1.21
CA ALA A 212 12.40 16.37 -0.48
C ALA A 212 13.91 16.14 -0.77
N GLY A 213 14.25 15.14 -1.58
CA GLY A 213 15.62 14.81 -1.99
C GLY A 213 16.35 13.85 -1.05
N LEU A 214 15.65 13.14 -0.17
CA LEU A 214 16.25 12.23 0.84
C LEU A 214 16.36 10.79 0.33
N ILE A 215 17.26 10.02 0.95
CA ILE A 215 17.27 8.56 0.86
C ILE A 215 16.48 8.02 2.06
N VAL A 216 15.30 7.48 1.80
CA VAL A 216 14.38 7.03 2.85
C VAL A 216 14.56 5.55 3.08
N LEU A 217 14.64 5.12 4.34
CA LEU A 217 14.64 3.72 4.70
C LEU A 217 13.29 3.40 5.35
N THR A 218 12.64 2.31 4.96
CA THR A 218 11.38 1.88 5.60
C THR A 218 11.53 0.46 6.14
N ALA A 219 11.27 0.24 7.43
CA ALA A 219 11.38 -1.08 8.06
C ALA A 219 9.99 -1.61 8.47
N PHE A 220 9.25 -2.17 7.51
CA PHE A 220 7.89 -2.69 7.71
C PHE A 220 7.82 -4.16 7.36
N ILE A 221 6.84 -4.90 7.91
CA ILE A 221 6.59 -6.27 7.46
C ILE A 221 6.08 -6.26 6.02
N SER A 222 5.18 -5.32 5.69
CA SER A 222 4.54 -5.15 4.36
C SER A 222 4.21 -6.50 3.71
N PRO A 223 3.35 -7.33 4.34
CA PRO A 223 3.28 -8.76 4.05
C PRO A 223 2.71 -9.10 2.67
N PHE A 224 1.96 -8.20 2.06
CA PHE A 224 1.22 -8.47 0.83
C PHE A 224 1.90 -7.84 -0.40
N LEU A 225 1.95 -8.59 -1.50
CA LEU A 225 2.54 -8.17 -2.77
C LEU A 225 1.80 -6.96 -3.36
N ALA A 226 0.46 -6.96 -3.29
CA ALA A 226 -0.37 -5.90 -3.86
C ALA A 226 -0.05 -4.52 -3.27
N GLU A 227 0.15 -4.45 -1.96
CA GLU A 227 0.47 -3.22 -1.21
C GLU A 227 1.90 -2.75 -1.50
N ARG A 228 2.87 -3.67 -1.64
CA ARG A 228 4.23 -3.29 -2.06
C ARG A 228 4.26 -2.80 -3.51
N ALA A 229 3.49 -3.41 -4.40
CA ALA A 229 3.32 -2.95 -5.79
C ALA A 229 2.57 -1.61 -5.88
N MET A 230 1.64 -1.34 -4.95
CA MET A 230 1.01 -0.03 -4.81
C MET A 230 2.02 1.03 -4.37
N ALA A 231 2.80 0.75 -3.32
CA ALA A 231 3.83 1.67 -2.84
C ALA A 231 4.86 1.98 -3.95
N ARG A 232 5.35 0.96 -4.66
CA ARG A 232 6.32 1.09 -5.76
C ARG A 232 5.87 2.06 -6.86
N ARG A 233 4.57 2.13 -7.14
CA ARG A 233 3.99 3.00 -8.19
C ARG A 233 4.02 4.49 -7.85
N LEU A 234 4.28 4.86 -6.59
CA LEU A 234 4.42 6.27 -6.19
C LEU A 234 5.78 6.86 -6.58
N PHE A 235 6.77 6.03 -6.93
CA PHE A 235 8.14 6.45 -7.14
C PHE A 235 8.53 6.38 -8.62
N GLU A 236 9.52 7.17 -9.03
CA GLU A 236 10.06 7.09 -10.38
C GLU A 236 10.85 5.80 -10.57
N GLU A 237 11.13 5.47 -11.84
CA GLU A 237 11.83 4.24 -12.19
C GLU A 237 13.19 4.12 -11.46
N GLY A 238 13.36 2.98 -10.79
CA GLY A 238 14.55 2.63 -10.02
C GLY A 238 14.72 3.37 -8.68
N GLU A 239 13.78 4.22 -8.27
CA GLU A 239 13.84 4.89 -6.96
C GLU A 239 13.31 4.01 -5.83
N PHE A 240 12.38 3.11 -6.13
CA PHE A 240 11.91 2.11 -5.19
C PHE A 240 12.82 0.88 -5.23
N ILE A 241 13.52 0.64 -4.12
CA ILE A 241 14.49 -0.44 -3.97
C ILE A 241 13.95 -1.38 -2.88
N GLU A 242 13.34 -2.49 -3.31
CA GLU A 242 12.79 -3.49 -2.41
C GLU A 242 13.91 -4.37 -1.86
N VAL A 243 14.08 -4.32 -0.54
CA VAL A 243 15.07 -5.10 0.20
C VAL A 243 14.35 -6.23 0.93
N HIS A 244 14.39 -7.43 0.34
CA HIS A 244 13.85 -8.62 0.98
C HIS A 244 14.81 -9.15 2.04
N VAL A 245 14.43 -9.02 3.31
CA VAL A 245 15.12 -9.65 4.43
C VAL A 245 14.54 -11.06 4.57
N ASP A 246 15.16 -11.98 3.83
CA ASP A 246 14.74 -13.36 3.64
C ASP A 246 15.22 -14.19 4.85
N THR A 247 14.27 -14.55 5.70
CA THR A 247 14.50 -15.40 6.88
C THR A 247 13.37 -16.41 6.96
N PRO A 248 13.68 -17.71 6.99
CA PRO A 248 12.71 -18.76 7.28
C PRO A 248 11.96 -18.53 8.59
N LEU A 249 10.70 -18.96 8.61
CA LEU A 249 9.78 -18.70 9.73
C LEU A 249 10.28 -19.32 11.03
N ASP A 250 10.83 -20.53 10.98
CA ASP A 250 11.38 -21.25 12.13
C ASP A 250 12.56 -20.51 12.76
N VAL A 251 13.46 -19.94 11.94
CA VAL A 251 14.56 -19.09 12.43
C VAL A 251 14.04 -17.78 13.01
N ALA A 252 13.06 -17.16 12.38
CA ALA A 252 12.43 -15.94 12.89
C ALA A 252 11.70 -16.19 14.23
N GLU A 253 11.02 -17.33 14.35
CA GLU A 253 10.36 -17.83 15.57
C GLU A 253 11.37 -18.17 16.67
N ALA A 254 12.52 -18.77 16.33
CA ALA A 254 13.56 -19.05 17.31
C ALA A 254 14.18 -17.77 17.88
N ARG A 255 14.31 -16.72 17.07
CA ARG A 255 14.85 -15.42 17.50
C ARG A 255 13.92 -14.69 18.48
N ASP A 256 12.61 -14.71 18.23
CA ASP A 256 11.51 -14.11 19.02
C ASP A 256 11.89 -12.92 19.93
N VAL A 257 12.60 -11.94 19.37
CA VAL A 257 13.27 -10.87 20.12
C VAL A 257 12.30 -10.09 21.01
N LYS A 258 11.05 -9.94 20.54
CA LYS A 258 9.98 -9.21 21.22
C LYS A 258 8.98 -10.12 21.95
N GLY A 259 9.19 -11.44 21.97
CA GLY A 259 8.25 -12.39 22.58
C GLY A 259 6.91 -12.52 21.84
N LEU A 260 6.83 -12.05 20.59
CA LEU A 260 5.58 -11.94 19.84
C LEU A 260 5.15 -13.28 19.24
N TYR A 261 6.10 -14.10 18.76
CA TYR A 261 5.76 -15.42 18.21
C TYR A 261 5.20 -16.33 19.29
N ARG A 262 5.81 -16.34 20.48
CA ARG A 262 5.28 -17.10 21.63
C ARG A 262 3.87 -16.66 22.03
N LYS A 263 3.58 -15.36 22.01
CA LYS A 263 2.22 -14.84 22.28
C LYS A 263 1.23 -15.24 21.19
N ALA A 264 1.62 -15.16 19.92
CA ALA A 264 0.79 -15.59 18.79
C ALA A 264 0.46 -17.09 18.85
N ARG A 265 1.45 -17.95 19.12
CA ARG A 265 1.28 -19.41 19.27
C ARG A 265 0.36 -19.79 20.43
N ARG A 266 0.26 -18.96 21.47
CA ARG A 266 -0.71 -19.12 22.59
C ARG A 266 -2.09 -18.51 22.30
N GLY A 267 -2.31 -17.92 21.13
CA GLY A 267 -3.58 -17.29 20.76
C GLY A 267 -3.82 -15.91 21.39
N GLU A 268 -2.81 -15.33 22.06
CA GLU A 268 -2.90 -14.01 22.71
C GLU A 268 -2.76 -12.86 21.69
N LEU A 269 -2.13 -13.13 20.54
CA LEU A 269 -2.04 -12.21 19.41
C LEU A 269 -2.71 -12.86 18.20
N ARG A 270 -3.75 -12.22 17.68
CA ARG A 270 -4.43 -12.61 16.45
C ARG A 270 -3.88 -11.84 15.25
N ASN A 271 -4.03 -12.40 14.06
CA ASN A 271 -3.57 -11.84 12.79
C ASN A 271 -2.07 -11.56 12.80
N PHE A 272 -1.26 -12.48 13.32
CA PHE A 272 0.19 -12.40 13.37
C PHE A 272 0.81 -12.99 12.10
N THR A 273 1.65 -12.20 11.44
CA THR A 273 2.27 -12.57 10.16
C THR A 273 3.17 -13.80 10.32
N GLY A 274 2.97 -14.81 9.48
CA GLY A 274 3.70 -16.08 9.51
C GLY A 274 3.08 -17.13 10.42
N VAL A 275 2.10 -16.79 11.28
CA VAL A 275 1.41 -17.76 12.16
C VAL A 275 -0.03 -17.96 11.70
N ASP A 276 -0.85 -16.92 11.78
CA ASP A 276 -2.29 -16.92 11.43
C ASP A 276 -2.66 -15.82 10.42
N SER A 277 -1.66 -15.12 9.86
CA SER A 277 -1.79 -14.19 8.73
C SER A 277 -0.63 -14.43 7.74
N PRO A 278 -0.87 -14.37 6.41
CA PRO A 278 0.15 -14.73 5.43
C PRO A 278 1.27 -13.68 5.31
N TYR A 279 2.42 -14.14 4.82
CA TYR A 279 3.49 -13.30 4.28
C TYR A 279 3.75 -13.78 2.86
N GLU A 280 3.61 -12.88 1.89
CA GLU A 280 3.86 -13.13 0.48
C GLU A 280 5.26 -12.62 0.14
N PRO A 281 6.27 -13.50 0.00
CA PRO A 281 7.64 -13.07 -0.30
C PRO A 281 7.71 -12.36 -1.66
N PRO A 282 8.55 -11.33 -1.82
CA PRO A 282 8.75 -10.69 -3.12
C PRO A 282 9.42 -11.64 -4.10
N GLU A 283 8.87 -11.71 -5.32
CA GLU A 283 9.40 -12.56 -6.39
C GLU A 283 10.71 -11.99 -6.97
N ALA A 284 10.74 -10.68 -7.23
CA ALA A 284 11.88 -9.99 -7.85
C ALA A 284 12.30 -8.72 -7.07
N PRO A 285 12.78 -8.85 -5.81
CA PRO A 285 13.31 -7.70 -5.07
C PRO A 285 14.63 -7.21 -5.67
N GLU A 286 14.89 -5.90 -5.65
CA GLU A 286 16.17 -5.33 -6.08
C GLU A 286 17.36 -5.83 -5.25
N ILE A 287 17.11 -6.14 -3.97
CA ILE A 287 18.10 -6.67 -3.02
C ILE A 287 17.47 -7.81 -2.22
N ARG A 288 18.12 -8.96 -2.18
CA ARG A 288 17.76 -10.06 -1.28
C ARG A 288 18.89 -10.28 -0.27
N VAL A 289 18.54 -10.29 1.01
CA VAL A 289 19.46 -10.51 2.13
C VAL A 289 19.02 -11.76 2.87
N ASN A 290 19.87 -12.78 2.90
CA ASN A 290 19.64 -13.97 3.72
C ASN A 290 20.33 -13.76 5.09
N THR A 291 19.54 -13.64 6.16
CA THR A 291 20.08 -13.39 7.50
C THR A 291 20.38 -14.65 8.31
N GLU A 292 20.24 -15.85 7.75
CA GLU A 292 20.68 -17.10 8.40
C GLU A 292 22.20 -17.23 8.38
N HIS A 293 22.84 -16.77 7.30
CA HIS A 293 24.26 -16.98 7.04
C HIS A 293 25.07 -15.68 7.02
N GLN A 294 24.42 -14.53 7.22
CA GLN A 294 25.05 -13.22 7.18
C GLN A 294 24.82 -12.47 8.48
N SER A 295 25.85 -11.81 9.00
CA SER A 295 25.70 -10.84 10.07
C SER A 295 24.93 -9.62 9.58
N ALA A 296 24.34 -8.87 10.51
CA ALA A 296 23.62 -7.64 10.19
C ALA A 296 24.54 -6.60 9.52
N GLU A 297 25.80 -6.54 9.94
CA GLU A 297 26.84 -5.70 9.32
C GLU A 297 27.12 -6.11 7.87
N ALA A 298 27.33 -7.40 7.61
CA ALA A 298 27.58 -7.91 6.26
C ALA A 298 26.37 -7.68 5.34
N ALA A 299 25.15 -7.88 5.85
CA ALA A 299 23.91 -7.54 5.16
C ALA A 299 23.82 -6.05 4.82
N ALA A 300 24.15 -5.18 5.76
CA ALA A 300 24.16 -3.74 5.53
C ALA A 300 25.24 -3.34 4.50
N ASP A 301 26.41 -3.97 4.52
CA ASP A 301 27.45 -3.75 3.50
C ASP A 301 27.01 -4.20 2.11
N ALA A 302 26.31 -5.33 2.00
CA ALA A 302 25.72 -5.79 0.75
C ALA A 302 24.68 -4.80 0.20
N VAL A 303 23.83 -4.24 1.06
CA VAL A 303 22.87 -3.19 0.67
C VAL A 303 23.61 -1.95 0.14
N ILE A 304 24.64 -1.48 0.84
CA ILE A 304 25.44 -0.31 0.40
C ILE A 304 26.15 -0.59 -0.93
N ALA A 305 26.73 -1.78 -1.12
CA ALA A 305 27.36 -2.17 -2.38
C ALA A 305 26.35 -2.17 -3.52
N ARG A 306 25.16 -2.75 -3.29
CA ARG A 306 24.11 -2.81 -4.29
C ARG A 306 23.55 -1.44 -4.66
N LEU A 307 23.46 -0.50 -3.70
CA LEU A 307 23.12 0.90 -3.98
C LEU A 307 24.12 1.58 -4.93
N ARG A 308 25.41 1.23 -4.85
CA ARG A 308 26.43 1.74 -5.79
C ARG A 308 26.25 1.15 -7.18
N GLU A 309 26.02 -0.15 -7.27
CA GLU A 309 25.77 -0.83 -8.56
C GLU A 309 24.52 -0.30 -9.27
N LEU A 310 23.47 0.01 -8.51
CA LEU A 310 22.25 0.65 -9.01
C LEU A 310 22.45 2.14 -9.36
N GLY A 311 23.65 2.69 -9.14
CA GLY A 311 23.96 4.09 -9.39
C GLY A 311 23.18 5.05 -8.49
N ARG A 312 22.71 4.59 -7.34
CA ARG A 312 21.97 5.41 -6.35
C ARG A 312 22.90 6.02 -5.31
N LEU A 313 24.06 5.42 -5.13
CA LEU A 313 25.15 5.91 -4.30
C LEU A 313 26.40 6.06 -5.17
N ALA A 314 27.02 7.26 -5.15
CA ALA A 314 28.33 7.48 -5.77
C ALA A 314 29.45 6.92 -4.89
#